data_AF-R1FUB9-F1
#
_entry.id   AF-R1FUB9-F1
#
_cell.length_a   1.000
_cell.length_b   1.000
_cell.length_c   1.000
_cell.angle_alpha   90.00
_cell.angle_beta   90.00
_cell.angle_gamma   90.00
#
_symmetry.space_group_name_H-M   'P 1'
#
loop_
_entity.id
_entity.type
_entity.pdbx_description
1 polymer ?
#
loop_
_entity_poly.entity_id
_entity_poly.type
_entity_poly.pdbx_seq_one_letter_code
_entity_poly.pdbx_strand_id
1 'polypeptide(L)'
;MSELDTPPLVLCGCMGLAGVVLTLCVVYPAYYHLPGDDHGRFEDFYNTWHKFSRSPFIQLMLGIYRRRPLSSLKLSSVWGAILSNARPALTWAVQLFLFYEVTAGAYGEAWKGAASFVQLGGFGLLLLGMAASVRLSLMGPTAFRTSRMSVKNPSLKQKLVEP
;
A
#
# COMPACT_ATOMS: atom_id res chain seq x y z
N MET A 1 -27.51 -6.37 10.37
CA MET A 1 -26.88 -5.26 9.62
C MET A 1 -27.20 -5.49 8.15
N SER A 2 -28.03 -4.63 7.58
CA SER A 2 -28.52 -4.70 6.20
C SER A 2 -27.37 -4.82 5.21
N GLU A 3 -27.50 -5.72 4.23
CA GLU A 3 -26.60 -5.82 3.07
C GLU A 3 -26.53 -4.44 2.41
N LEU A 4 -25.45 -3.71 2.67
CA LEU A 4 -25.24 -2.39 2.09
C LEU A 4 -24.82 -2.62 0.64
N ASP A 5 -25.78 -2.52 -0.27
CA ASP A 5 -25.65 -2.69 -1.72
C ASP A 5 -24.91 -1.48 -2.34
N THR A 6 -23.77 -1.13 -1.75
CA THR A 6 -23.01 0.06 -2.11
C THR A 6 -22.11 -0.31 -3.28
N PRO A 7 -22.18 0.40 -4.42
CA PRO A 7 -21.30 0.12 -5.54
C PRO A 7 -19.85 0.17 -5.08
N PRO A 8 -19.02 -0.83 -5.45
CA PRO A 8 -17.69 -1.04 -4.87
C PRO A 8 -16.76 0.16 -5.03
N LEU A 9 -17.00 0.99 -6.06
CA LEU A 9 -16.29 2.23 -6.29
C LEU A 9 -16.54 3.29 -5.20
N VAL A 10 -17.78 3.40 -4.70
CA VAL A 10 -18.15 4.34 -3.64
C VAL A 10 -17.57 3.90 -2.31
N LEU A 11 -17.64 2.60 -2.00
CA LEU A 11 -17.02 2.05 -0.79
C LEU A 11 -15.50 2.30 -0.77
N CYS A 12 -14.82 2.02 -1.88
CA CYS A 12 -13.39 2.31 -2.05
C CYS A 12 -13.09 3.81 -1.91
N GLY A 13 -13.91 4.66 -2.51
CA GLY A 13 -13.80 6.11 -2.41
C GLY A 13 -13.96 6.62 -0.97
N CYS A 14 -14.95 6.14 -0.24
CA CYS A 14 -15.19 6.51 1.16
C CYS A 14 -14.04 6.06 2.08
N MET A 15 -13.48 4.87 1.86
CA MET A 15 -12.33 4.39 2.64
C MET A 15 -11.06 5.18 2.31
N GLY A 16 -10.86 5.54 1.04
CA GLY A 16 -9.78 6.45 0.62
C GLY A 16 -9.91 7.84 1.23
N LEU A 17 -11.12 8.39 1.26
CA LEU A 17 -11.40 9.71 1.85
C LEU A 17 -11.18 9.70 3.37
N ALA A 18 -11.63 8.64 4.05
CA ALA A 18 -11.32 8.43 5.47
C ALA A 18 -9.80 8.35 5.72
N GLY A 19 -9.05 7.68 4.84
CA GLY A 19 -7.58 7.65 4.90
C GLY A 19 -6.93 9.02 4.72
N VAL A 20 -7.42 9.84 3.78
CA VAL A 20 -6.96 11.22 3.58
C VAL A 20 -7.22 12.07 4.81
N VAL A 21 -8.43 12.00 5.38
CA VAL A 21 -8.80 12.71 6.61
C VAL A 21 -7.91 12.28 7.77
N LEU A 22 -7.70 10.98 7.97
CA LEU A 22 -6.84 10.46 9.03
C LEU A 22 -5.39 10.95 8.86
N THR A 23 -4.88 10.94 7.62
CA THR A 23 -3.51 11.35 7.35
C THR A 23 -3.32 12.85 7.60
N LEU A 24 -4.21 13.70 7.08
CA LEU A 24 -4.11 15.16 7.19
C LEU A 24 -4.44 15.67 8.60
N CYS A 25 -5.40 15.06 9.29
CA CYS A 25 -5.90 15.57 10.57
C CYS A 25 -5.29 14.88 11.79
N VAL A 26 -4.68 13.70 11.64
CA VAL A 26 -4.14 12.94 12.78
C VAL A 26 -2.64 12.70 12.61
N VAL A 27 -2.23 12.06 11.52
CA VAL A 27 -0.82 11.65 11.34
C VAL A 27 0.07 12.87 11.12
N TYR A 28 -0.30 13.76 10.21
CA TYR A 28 0.47 14.95 9.88
C TYR A 28 0.71 15.90 11.06
N PRO A 29 -0.33 16.31 11.84
CA PRO A 29 -0.09 17.14 13.01
C PRO A 29 0.69 16.42 14.10
N ALA A 30 0.51 15.10 14.28
CA ALA A 30 1.32 14.33 15.22
C ALA A 30 2.81 14.38 14.85
N TYR A 31 3.15 14.18 13.56
CA TYR A 31 4.54 14.20 13.07
C TYR A 31 5.18 15.60 13.11
N TYR A 32 4.40 16.66 12.99
CA TYR A 32 4.89 18.04 13.13
C TYR A 32 5.37 18.34 14.56
N HIS A 33 4.77 17.71 15.57
CA HIS A 33 5.14 17.89 16.97
C HIS A 33 6.25 16.93 17.44
N LEU A 34 6.62 15.93 16.63
CA LEU A 34 7.74 15.05 16.96
C LEU A 34 9.07 15.80 16.75
N PRO A 35 9.98 15.79 17.74
CA PRO A 35 11.31 16.36 17.59
C PRO A 35 12.09 15.56 16.54
N GLY A 36 12.70 16.27 15.58
CA GLY A 36 13.51 15.70 14.51
C GLY A 36 14.81 16.47 14.30
N ASP A 37 15.79 15.82 13.67
CA ASP A 37 17.14 16.39 13.46
C ASP A 37 17.15 17.59 12.50
N ASP A 38 16.26 17.64 11.50
CA ASP A 38 16.20 18.74 10.52
C ASP A 38 15.15 19.78 10.97
N HIS A 39 15.60 20.98 11.37
CA HIS A 39 14.74 22.09 11.84
C HIS A 39 13.96 21.84 13.15
N GLY A 40 14.37 20.85 13.95
CA GLY A 40 13.75 20.54 15.25
C GLY A 40 12.41 19.81 15.16
N ARG A 41 11.98 19.45 13.95
CA ARG A 41 10.72 18.74 13.67
C ARG A 41 10.96 17.61 12.69
N PHE A 42 10.21 16.52 12.81
CA PHE A 42 10.39 15.37 11.92
C PHE A 42 9.81 15.63 10.52
N GLU A 43 8.66 16.30 10.42
CA GLU A 43 8.11 16.79 9.16
C GLU A 43 7.68 18.26 9.29
N ASP A 44 8.18 19.12 8.38
CA ASP A 44 7.75 20.51 8.27
C ASP A 44 7.35 20.83 6.82
N PHE A 45 6.05 21.08 6.63
CA PHE A 45 5.48 21.46 5.33
C PHE A 45 6.17 22.68 4.75
N TYR A 46 6.38 23.70 5.58
CA TYR A 46 6.84 25.00 5.15
C TYR A 46 8.30 24.93 4.70
N ASN A 47 9.14 24.18 5.43
CA ASN A 47 10.52 23.92 5.02
C ASN A 47 10.57 23.11 3.70
N THR A 48 9.71 22.11 3.57
CA THR A 48 9.63 21.30 2.34
C THR A 48 9.19 22.13 1.14
N TRP A 49 8.18 22.98 1.31
CA TRP A 49 7.71 23.91 0.28
C TRP A 49 8.80 24.91 -0.12
N HIS A 50 9.58 25.38 0.86
CA HIS A 50 10.69 26.29 0.63
C HIS A 50 11.82 25.63 -0.17
N LYS A 51 12.19 24.38 0.17
CA LYS A 51 13.17 23.58 -0.58
C LYS A 51 12.67 23.27 -2.00
N PHE A 52 11.38 22.98 -2.15
CA PHE A 52 10.76 22.68 -3.44
C PHE A 52 10.75 23.90 -4.37
N SER A 53 10.31 25.06 -3.89
CA SER A 53 10.18 26.28 -4.71
C SER A 53 11.52 26.86 -5.18
N ARG A 54 12.61 26.63 -4.44
CA ARG A 54 13.94 27.18 -4.77
C ARG A 54 14.87 26.25 -5.53
N SER A 55 14.66 24.94 -5.48
CA SER A 55 15.57 23.98 -6.11
C SER A 55 15.04 23.47 -7.45
N PRO A 56 15.60 23.92 -8.59
CA PRO A 56 15.19 23.41 -9.90
C PRO A 56 15.51 21.92 -10.09
N PHE A 57 16.50 21.41 -9.35
CA PHE A 57 16.87 19.99 -9.35
C PHE A 57 15.75 19.11 -8.76
N ILE A 58 15.18 19.52 -7.61
CA ILE A 58 14.08 18.78 -6.98
C ILE A 58 12.82 18.83 -7.86
N GLN A 59 12.54 19.97 -8.49
CA GLN A 59 11.42 20.11 -9.43
C GLN A 59 11.57 19.20 -10.66
N LEU A 60 12.78 19.11 -11.21
CA LEU A 60 13.09 18.20 -12.32
C LEU A 60 12.91 16.73 -11.92
N MET A 61 13.44 16.32 -10.76
CA MET A 61 13.29 14.97 -10.23
C MET A 61 11.81 14.61 -10.00
N LEU A 62 11.03 15.53 -9.44
CA LEU A 62 9.59 15.34 -9.25
C LEU A 62 8.85 15.27 -10.60
N GLY A 63 9.25 16.06 -11.59
CA GLY A 63 8.71 16.02 -12.95
C GLY A 63 8.98 14.68 -13.65
N ILE A 64 10.17 14.12 -13.47
CA ILE A 64 10.52 12.78 -13.97
C ILE A 64 9.70 11.70 -13.24
N TYR A 65 9.58 11.78 -11.91
CA TYR A 65 8.81 10.83 -11.10
C TYR A 65 7.30 10.87 -11.42
N ARG A 66 6.74 12.07 -11.60
CA ARG A 66 5.33 12.28 -11.98
C ARG A 66 5.04 11.74 -13.38
N ARG A 67 6.05 11.69 -14.25
CA ARG A 67 5.96 11.05 -15.55
C ARG A 67 5.85 9.54 -15.31
N ARG A 68 4.62 9.09 -15.05
CA ARG A 68 4.29 7.66 -15.07
C ARG A 68 4.85 7.12 -16.39
N PRO A 69 5.74 6.12 -16.41
CA PRO A 69 5.87 5.34 -17.61
C PRO A 69 4.47 4.82 -17.89
N LEU A 70 3.91 5.30 -18.99
CA LEU A 70 2.64 4.85 -19.56
C LEU A 70 2.86 3.43 -20.07
N SER A 71 3.28 2.52 -19.20
CA SER A 71 3.37 1.11 -19.52
C SER A 71 1.95 0.57 -19.43
N SER A 72 1.24 0.78 -20.54
CA SER A 72 0.17 -0.07 -21.07
C SER A 72 0.65 -1.52 -21.28
N LEU A 73 1.39 -2.07 -20.33
CA LEU A 73 1.56 -3.51 -20.25
C LEU A 73 0.18 -4.02 -19.89
N LYS A 74 -0.43 -4.74 -20.83
CA LYS A 74 -1.67 -5.51 -20.66
C LYS A 74 -1.43 -6.64 -19.65
N LEU A 75 -0.99 -6.29 -18.45
CA LEU A 75 -0.92 -7.18 -17.31
C LEU A 75 -2.34 -7.34 -16.80
N SER A 76 -2.71 -8.57 -16.42
CA SER A 76 -3.94 -8.82 -15.69
C SER A 76 -4.05 -7.79 -14.56
N SER A 77 -5.24 -7.21 -14.38
CA SER A 77 -5.56 -6.18 -13.37
C SER A 77 -4.93 -6.48 -11.99
N VAL A 78 -4.84 -7.77 -11.66
CA VAL A 78 -4.20 -8.32 -10.47
C VAL A 78 -2.69 -7.98 -10.37
N TRP A 79 -1.92 -8.21 -11.42
CA TRP A 79 -0.48 -7.91 -11.42
C TRP A 79 -0.21 -6.40 -11.38
N GLY A 80 -1.08 -5.61 -12.03
CA GLY A 80 -1.03 -4.15 -11.93
C GLY A 80 -1.20 -3.66 -10.49
N ALA A 81 -2.12 -4.27 -9.74
CA ALA A 81 -2.36 -3.95 -8.34
C ALA A 81 -1.23 -4.44 -7.40
N ILE A 82 -0.62 -5.59 -7.69
CA ILE A 82 0.54 -6.07 -6.92
C ILE A 82 1.72 -5.11 -7.13
N LEU A 83 2.03 -4.77 -8.38
CA LEU A 83 3.14 -3.88 -8.71
C LEU A 83 2.93 -2.46 -8.16
N SER A 84 1.68 -1.98 -8.06
CA SER A 84 1.42 -0.67 -7.46
C SER A 84 1.70 -0.62 -5.96
N ASN A 85 1.41 -1.70 -5.23
CA ASN A 85 1.67 -1.79 -3.80
C ASN A 85 3.13 -2.19 -3.48
N ALA A 86 3.80 -2.89 -4.40
CA ALA A 86 5.22 -3.21 -4.26
C ALA A 86 6.16 -2.02 -4.52
N ARG A 87 5.71 -1.01 -5.28
CA ARG A 87 6.52 0.16 -5.65
C ARG A 87 7.16 0.87 -4.44
N PRO A 88 6.41 1.28 -3.41
CA PRO A 88 7.00 1.93 -2.24
C PRO A 88 8.09 1.07 -1.56
N ALA A 89 7.88 -0.24 -1.45
CA ALA A 89 8.84 -1.17 -0.87
C ALA A 89 10.13 -1.29 -1.70
N LEU A 90 10.00 -1.36 -3.03
CA LEU A 90 11.16 -1.39 -3.93
C LEU A 90 11.92 -0.05 -3.91
N THR A 91 11.20 1.08 -3.90
CA THR A 91 11.83 2.41 -3.80
C THR A 91 12.58 2.56 -2.48
N TRP A 92 12.03 2.06 -1.38
CA TRP A 92 12.72 2.04 -0.09
C TRP A 92 13.97 1.14 -0.12
N ALA A 93 13.89 -0.06 -0.67
CA ALA A 93 15.05 -0.96 -0.80
C ALA A 93 16.18 -0.36 -1.65
N VAL A 94 15.84 0.31 -2.76
CA VAL A 94 16.81 1.02 -3.60
C VAL A 94 17.44 2.20 -2.86
N GLN A 95 16.67 2.96 -2.07
CA GLN A 95 17.21 4.04 -1.25
C GLN A 95 18.20 3.53 -0.20
N LEU A 96 17.91 2.38 0.42
CA LEU A 96 18.80 1.74 1.37
C LEU A 96 20.10 1.29 0.69
N PHE A 97 19.99 0.64 -0.47
CA PHE A 97 21.14 0.21 -1.28
C PHE A 97 21.99 1.42 -1.71
N LEU A 98 21.36 2.50 -2.16
CA LEU A 98 22.05 3.72 -2.59
C LEU A 98 22.82 4.38 -1.44
N PHE A 99 22.26 4.37 -0.23
CA PHE A 99 22.89 4.94 0.96
C PHE A 99 24.18 4.20 1.35
N TYR A 100 24.16 2.86 1.36
CA TYR A 100 25.29 2.05 1.79
C TYR A 100 26.34 1.78 0.70
N GLU A 101 25.92 1.49 -0.53
CA GLU A 101 26.84 0.97 -1.56
C GLU A 101 27.28 2.01 -2.58
N VAL A 102 26.46 3.05 -2.85
CA VAL A 102 26.69 3.96 -3.99
C VAL A 102 27.14 5.35 -3.55
N THR A 103 26.47 5.93 -2.55
CA THR A 103 26.62 7.36 -2.22
C THR A 103 27.31 7.62 -0.89
N ALA A 104 27.83 6.59 -0.22
CA ALA A 104 28.54 6.68 1.06
C ALA A 104 27.83 7.59 2.08
N GLY A 105 26.49 7.50 2.12
CA GLY A 105 25.65 8.29 3.02
C GLY A 105 25.18 9.67 2.52
N ALA A 106 25.52 10.09 1.30
CA ALA A 106 25.11 11.41 0.79
C ALA A 106 23.64 11.47 0.34
N TYR A 107 23.08 10.35 -0.15
CA TYR A 107 21.70 10.27 -0.64
C TYR A 107 21.05 8.95 -0.19
N GLY A 108 19.73 8.94 -0.03
CA GLY A 108 18.97 7.77 0.43
C GLY A 108 18.67 7.79 1.94
N GLU A 109 17.87 6.82 2.39
CA GLU A 109 17.47 6.70 3.79
C GLU A 109 18.39 5.72 4.52
N ALA A 110 18.98 6.14 5.63
CA ALA A 110 19.75 5.28 6.51
C ALA A 110 18.85 4.31 7.27
N TRP A 111 19.39 3.16 7.69
CA TRP A 111 18.66 2.27 8.60
C TRP A 111 18.48 2.92 9.98
N LYS A 112 17.24 3.29 10.33
CA LYS A 112 16.88 3.98 11.58
C LYS A 112 16.40 3.04 12.68
N GLY A 113 16.89 1.79 12.69
CA GLY A 113 16.59 0.82 13.74
C GLY A 113 15.11 0.43 13.80
N ALA A 114 14.45 0.72 14.93
CA ALA A 114 13.06 0.31 15.19
C ALA A 114 12.06 0.86 14.15
N ALA A 115 12.26 2.07 13.63
CA ALA A 115 11.39 2.67 12.62
C ALA A 115 11.44 1.91 11.28
N SER A 116 12.64 1.48 10.87
CA SER A 116 12.84 0.70 9.64
C SER A 116 12.21 -0.71 9.74
N PHE A 117 12.18 -1.30 10.93
CA PHE A 117 11.44 -2.56 11.15
C PHE A 117 9.93 -2.39 11.04
N VAL A 118 9.36 -1.29 11.54
CA VAL A 118 7.93 -0.99 11.39
C VAL A 118 7.58 -0.74 9.92
N GLN A 119 8.43 0.00 9.18
CA GLN A 119 8.27 0.19 7.73
C GLN A 119 8.30 -1.14 6.98
N LEU A 120 9.28 -2.00 7.27
CA LEU A 120 9.40 -3.32 6.66
C LEU A 120 8.19 -4.22 6.96
N GLY A 121 7.73 -4.21 8.21
CA GLY A 121 6.51 -4.89 8.63
C GLY A 121 5.27 -4.37 7.88
N GLY A 122 5.18 -3.05 7.67
CA GLY A 122 4.13 -2.41 6.88
C GLY A 122 4.14 -2.86 5.42
N PHE A 123 5.32 -2.89 4.77
CA PHE A 123 5.45 -3.41 3.41
C PHE A 123 5.08 -4.90 3.32
N GLY A 124 5.49 -5.71 4.30
CA GLY A 124 5.12 -7.11 4.40
C GLY A 124 3.61 -7.31 4.53
N LEU A 125 2.97 -6.56 5.42
CA LEU A 125 1.52 -6.61 5.62
C LEU A 125 0.75 -6.23 4.35
N LEU A 126 1.20 -5.20 3.63
CA LEU A 126 0.61 -4.77 2.35
C LEU A 126 0.71 -5.88 1.29
N LEU A 127 1.87 -6.52 1.15
CA LEU A 127 2.06 -7.61 0.19
C LEU A 127 1.28 -8.87 0.57
N LEU A 128 1.21 -9.20 1.87
CA LEU A 128 0.42 -10.32 2.38
C LEU A 128 -1.08 -10.10 2.18
N GLY A 129 -1.58 -8.88 2.40
CA GLY A 129 -2.98 -8.51 2.12
C GLY A 129 -3.33 -8.68 0.64
N MET A 130 -2.42 -8.29 -0.26
CA MET A 130 -2.59 -8.51 -1.70
C MET A 130 -2.55 -10.00 -2.06
N ALA A 131 -1.61 -10.76 -1.50
CA ALA A 131 -1.50 -12.21 -1.75
C ALA A 131 -2.75 -12.97 -1.26
N ALA A 132 -3.29 -12.62 -0.10
CA ALA A 132 -4.53 -13.19 0.42
C ALA A 132 -5.73 -12.85 -0.47
N SER A 133 -5.82 -11.61 -0.96
CA SER A 133 -6.87 -11.15 -1.87
C SER A 133 -6.82 -11.89 -3.21
N VAL A 134 -5.61 -12.11 -3.75
CA VAL A 134 -5.40 -12.92 -4.97
C VAL A 134 -5.80 -14.37 -4.71
N ARG A 135 -5.37 -14.97 -3.60
CA ARG A 135 -5.73 -16.35 -3.24
C ARG A 135 -7.24 -16.54 -3.16
N LEU A 136 -7.95 -15.60 -2.56
CA LEU A 136 -9.42 -15.62 -2.50
C LEU A 136 -10.06 -15.50 -3.89
N SER A 137 -9.48 -14.65 -4.75
CA SER A 137 -9.94 -14.50 -6.14
C SER A 137 -9.71 -15.76 -6.98
N LEU A 138 -8.61 -16.48 -6.74
CA LEU A 138 -8.30 -17.75 -7.41
C LEU A 138 -9.14 -18.92 -6.88
N MET A 139 -9.59 -18.87 -5.63
CA MET A 139 -10.42 -19.92 -5.03
C MET A 139 -11.83 -20.01 -5.65
N GLY A 140 -12.26 -18.99 -6.41
CA GLY A 140 -13.46 -19.02 -7.25
C GLY A 140 -14.79 -19.28 -6.51
N PRO A 141 -15.94 -19.07 -7.17
CA PRO A 141 -17.27 -19.28 -6.55
C PRO A 141 -17.56 -20.74 -6.17
N THR A 142 -16.75 -21.69 -6.63
CA THR A 142 -16.98 -23.13 -6.49
C THR A 142 -16.93 -23.58 -5.02
N ALA A 143 -16.02 -23.04 -4.21
CA ALA A 143 -15.95 -23.38 -2.79
C ALA A 143 -17.16 -22.83 -1.99
N PHE A 144 -17.68 -21.66 -2.37
CA PHE A 144 -18.82 -21.05 -1.70
C PHE A 144 -20.16 -21.67 -2.14
N ARG A 145 -20.26 -22.14 -3.39
CA ARG A 145 -21.46 -22.80 -3.93
C ARG A 145 -21.68 -24.19 -3.33
N THR A 146 -20.62 -24.97 -3.10
CA THR A 146 -20.74 -26.31 -2.51
C THR A 146 -21.15 -26.26 -1.04
N SER A 147 -20.67 -25.28 -0.28
CA SER A 147 -21.11 -25.06 1.11
C SER A 147 -22.57 -24.58 1.18
N ARG A 148 -23.01 -23.69 0.29
CA ARG A 148 -24.43 -23.27 0.21
C ARG A 148 -25.36 -24.40 -0.24
N MET A 149 -24.92 -25.29 -1.12
CA MET A 149 -25.71 -26.46 -1.54
C MET A 149 -25.81 -27.53 -0.44
N SER A 150 -24.74 -27.75 0.34
CA SER A 150 -24.74 -28.71 1.45
C SER A 150 -25.64 -28.26 2.61
N VAL A 151 -25.70 -26.95 2.88
CA VAL A 151 -26.60 -26.40 3.92
C VAL A 151 -28.07 -26.37 3.46
N LYS A 152 -28.33 -26.18 2.16
CA LYS A 152 -29.71 -26.17 1.62
C LYS A 152 -30.30 -27.55 1.37
N ASN A 153 -29.50 -28.62 1.30
CA ASN A 153 -29.99 -29.95 0.97
C ASN A 153 -29.32 -31.03 1.83
N PRO A 154 -29.82 -31.30 3.05
CA PRO A 154 -29.25 -32.31 3.95
C PRO A 154 -29.31 -33.74 3.38
N SER A 155 -30.16 -34.00 2.38
CA SER A 155 -30.31 -35.28 1.67
C SER A 155 -29.09 -35.67 0.81
N LEU A 156 -28.25 -34.71 0.41
CA LEU A 156 -27.02 -35.00 -0.35
C LEU A 156 -25.90 -35.58 0.52
N LYS A 157 -25.95 -35.39 1.84
CA LYS A 157 -25.00 -36.05 2.76
C LYS A 157 -25.28 -37.54 2.88
N GLN A 158 -26.54 -37.95 2.73
CA GLN A 158 -26.93 -39.35 2.89
C GLN A 158 -26.54 -40.21 1.67
N LYS A 159 -26.57 -39.64 0.46
CA LYS A 159 -26.14 -40.33 -0.77
C LYS A 159 -24.63 -40.57 -0.95
N LEU A 160 -23.80 -39.95 -0.12
CA LEU A 160 -22.33 -40.13 -0.15
C LEU A 160 -21.81 -41.04 0.97
N VAL A 161 -22.70 -41.53 1.84
CA VAL A 161 -22.36 -42.37 3.00
C VAL A 161 -22.85 -43.82 2.85
N GLU A 162 -23.71 -44.11 1.85
CA GLU A 162 -24.04 -45.49 1.53
C GLU A 162 -23.06 -46.05 0.48
N PRO A 163 -22.44 -47.21 0.73
CA PRO A 163 -21.48 -47.85 -0.16
C PRO A 163 -22.11 -48.39 -1.44
#